data_AF-A0A956NJ86-F1
#
_entry.id   AF-A0A956NJ86-F1
#
_cell.length_a   1.000
_cell.length_b   1.000
_cell.length_c   1.000
_cell.angle_alpha   90.00
_cell.angle_beta   90.00
_cell.angle_gamma   90.00
#
_symmetry.space_group_name_H-M   'P 1'
#
loop_
_entity.id
_entity.type
_entity.pdbx_description
1 polymer ?
#
loop_
_entity_poly.entity_id
_entity_poly.type
_entity_poly.pdbx_seq_one_letter_code
_entity_poly.pdbx_strand_id
1 'polypeptide(L)'
;MRGFIAGFVLVLPLILGAFSDDTAAERYLPLDSYEDLYDALDRVEIDSERVADVEYLSLQREAAILTLGPGTLALLAPVEGRVAGAVFVGEAHLSLTPPTRIESEHLARVMKESPFEVDLESIVFFFADGTERELESRLQFGPGKVDNATKRTLEGAKEYLLRKETKEIRAGFARSLLDGVVHPYFFSVMERQYEDPVFFGSDPYEEEEVRFLRKAKVYYDKLTEVVTQFDYMSDLARKAQGGSEDPPRIRVPHYGIDLTLEGGMNAQAAVEM
;
A
#
# COMPACT_ATOMS: atom_id res chain seq x y z
N MET A 1 31.79 -49.14 -19.94
CA MET A 1 31.06 -49.00 -18.66
C MET A 1 31.93 -48.21 -17.68
N ARG A 2 31.32 -47.31 -16.90
CA ARG A 2 31.89 -46.20 -16.08
C ARG A 2 31.96 -44.88 -16.87
N GLY A 3 31.33 -43.79 -16.48
CA GLY A 3 30.40 -43.50 -15.37
C GLY A 3 29.97 -42.05 -15.52
N PHE A 4 28.66 -41.79 -15.52
CA PHE A 4 28.03 -40.48 -15.67
C PHE A 4 28.17 -39.70 -14.35
N ILE A 5 28.69 -38.47 -14.39
CA ILE A 5 28.70 -37.55 -13.23
C ILE A 5 27.43 -36.70 -13.36
N ALA A 6 26.45 -36.98 -12.50
CA ALA A 6 25.25 -36.15 -12.36
C ALA A 6 25.58 -34.91 -11.51
N GLY A 7 25.39 -33.74 -12.11
CA GLY A 7 25.50 -32.45 -11.43
C GLY A 7 24.34 -32.27 -10.46
N PHE A 8 24.66 -32.06 -9.18
CA PHE A 8 23.72 -31.81 -8.11
C PHE A 8 23.40 -30.31 -8.10
N VAL A 9 22.20 -29.92 -8.55
CA VAL A 9 21.69 -28.54 -8.42
C VAL A 9 21.16 -28.38 -7.00
N LEU A 10 21.85 -27.57 -6.21
CA LEU A 10 21.48 -27.25 -4.83
C LEU A 10 20.42 -26.15 -4.86
N VAL A 11 19.15 -26.53 -4.73
CA VAL A 11 18.04 -25.60 -4.50
C VAL A 11 18.10 -25.18 -3.02
N LEU A 12 18.57 -23.96 -2.78
CA LEU A 12 18.57 -23.35 -1.45
C LEU A 12 17.11 -23.06 -1.06
N PRO A 13 16.60 -23.51 0.10
CA PRO A 13 15.25 -23.18 0.52
C PRO A 13 15.18 -21.70 0.89
N LEU A 14 14.30 -20.96 0.21
CA LEU A 14 13.89 -19.61 0.56
C LEU A 14 13.28 -19.67 1.97
N ILE A 15 13.98 -19.13 2.96
CA ILE A 15 13.48 -19.04 4.33
C ILE A 15 12.30 -18.06 4.29
N LEU A 16 11.09 -18.61 4.39
CA LEU A 16 9.86 -17.87 4.61
C LEU A 16 9.99 -17.22 5.99
N GLY A 17 10.33 -15.93 6.02
CA GLY A 17 10.36 -15.15 7.24
C GLY A 17 8.96 -15.15 7.84
N ALA A 18 8.81 -15.85 8.96
CA ALA A 18 7.64 -15.70 9.82
C ALA A 18 7.66 -14.26 10.34
N PHE A 19 6.77 -13.42 9.82
CA PHE A 19 6.44 -12.15 10.45
C PHE A 19 5.93 -12.49 11.85
N SER A 20 6.71 -12.12 12.86
CA SER A 20 6.32 -12.25 14.25
C SER A 20 5.23 -11.22 14.51
N ASP A 21 4.05 -11.69 14.91
CA ASP A 21 2.96 -10.89 15.48
C ASP A 21 3.40 -10.31 16.83
N ASP A 22 4.32 -9.34 16.81
CA ASP A 22 4.63 -8.49 17.96
C ASP A 22 4.24 -7.05 17.62
N THR A 23 2.95 -6.86 17.33
CA THR A 23 2.34 -5.53 17.19
C THR A 23 1.88 -5.06 18.56
N ALA A 24 2.82 -4.50 19.33
CA ALA A 24 2.45 -3.32 20.10
C ALA A 24 2.02 -2.28 19.07
N ALA A 25 0.70 -2.14 18.86
CA ALA A 25 0.16 -1.18 17.91
C ALA A 25 0.72 0.20 18.27
N GLU A 26 1.60 0.73 17.43
CA GLU A 26 1.99 2.14 17.47
C GLU A 26 0.71 2.95 17.36
N ARG A 27 0.30 3.55 18.48
CA ARG A 27 -0.81 4.49 18.52
C ARG A 27 -0.27 5.83 18.09
N TYR A 28 -0.68 6.29 16.92
CA TYR A 28 -0.42 7.64 16.45
C TYR A 28 -1.43 8.60 17.11
N LEU A 29 -1.08 9.90 17.19
CA LEU A 29 -2.04 10.89 17.67
C LEU A 29 -3.27 10.89 16.75
N PRO A 30 -4.49 10.73 17.29
CA PRO A 30 -5.69 10.81 16.46
C PRO A 30 -5.78 12.20 15.84
N LEU A 31 -6.12 12.26 14.55
CA LEU A 31 -6.29 13.50 13.82
C LEU A 31 -7.57 14.20 14.33
N ASP A 32 -7.47 15.50 14.63
CA ASP A 32 -8.57 16.26 15.25
C ASP A 32 -9.82 16.37 14.35
N SER A 33 -9.63 16.41 13.02
CA SER A 33 -10.73 16.36 12.06
C SER A 33 -10.32 15.87 10.66
N TYR A 34 -11.31 15.45 9.87
CA TYR A 34 -11.12 15.06 8.47
C TYR A 34 -10.65 16.24 7.59
N GLU A 35 -11.13 17.45 7.85
CA GLU A 35 -10.72 18.64 7.08
C GLU A 35 -9.26 19.02 7.34
N ASP A 36 -8.81 18.88 8.58
CA ASP A 36 -7.41 19.13 8.95
C ASP A 36 -6.49 18.08 8.31
N LEU A 37 -6.90 16.81 8.28
CA LEU A 37 -6.17 15.77 7.55
C LEU A 37 -6.06 16.09 6.06
N TYR A 38 -7.16 16.51 5.44
CA TYR A 38 -7.16 16.87 4.03
C TYR A 38 -6.17 18.01 3.76
N ASP A 39 -6.24 19.09 4.54
CA ASP A 39 -5.38 20.26 4.37
C ASP A 39 -3.90 19.92 4.66
N ALA A 40 -3.63 19.01 5.60
CA ALA A 40 -2.28 18.52 5.88
C ALA A 40 -1.72 17.66 4.74
N LEU A 41 -2.52 16.76 4.16
CA LEU A 41 -2.12 15.95 3.01
C LEU A 41 -1.95 16.80 1.74
N ASP A 42 -2.77 17.83 1.52
CA ASP A 42 -2.61 18.72 0.36
C ASP A 42 -1.29 19.52 0.44
N ARG A 43 -0.87 19.89 1.65
CA ARG A 43 0.36 20.64 1.93
C ARG A 43 1.59 19.77 2.20
N VAL A 44 1.45 18.45 2.23
CA VAL A 44 2.57 17.56 2.52
C VAL A 44 3.70 17.78 1.51
N GLU A 45 4.92 17.91 2.03
CA GLU A 45 6.13 18.10 1.26
C GLU A 45 7.07 16.89 1.42
N ILE A 46 8.10 16.84 0.57
CA ILE A 46 9.18 15.86 0.68
C ILE A 46 10.11 16.30 1.81
N ASP A 47 10.50 15.37 2.68
CA ASP A 47 11.45 15.60 3.75
C ASP A 47 12.88 15.59 3.20
N SER A 48 13.49 16.78 3.07
CA SER A 48 14.85 16.92 2.54
C SER A 48 15.94 16.34 3.46
N GLU A 49 15.62 16.04 4.72
CA GLU A 49 16.54 15.41 5.67
C GLU A 49 16.46 13.87 5.60
N ARG A 50 15.49 13.31 4.88
CA ARG A 50 15.27 11.87 4.72
C ARG A 50 15.20 11.48 3.25
N VAL A 51 16.36 11.62 2.60
CA VAL A 51 16.63 11.24 1.21
C VAL A 51 17.68 10.12 1.20
N ALA A 52 17.49 9.12 0.35
CA ALA A 52 18.40 8.00 0.17
C ALA A 52 18.68 7.76 -1.32
N ASP A 53 19.95 7.47 -1.64
CA ASP A 53 20.30 6.91 -2.94
C ASP A 53 19.93 5.43 -2.97
N VAL A 54 19.32 5.00 -4.06
CA VAL A 54 18.90 3.61 -4.29
C VAL A 54 19.74 3.06 -5.44
N GLU A 55 20.47 1.98 -5.19
CA GLU A 55 21.12 1.20 -6.25
C GLU A 55 20.24 0.02 -6.69
N TYR A 56 19.64 -0.65 -5.71
CA TYR A 56 18.71 -1.75 -5.90
C TYR A 56 17.87 -1.94 -4.65
N LEU A 57 16.55 -1.97 -4.80
CA LEU A 57 15.59 -2.34 -3.76
C LEU A 57 14.43 -3.10 -4.40
N SER A 58 14.09 -4.26 -3.86
CA SER A 58 12.90 -4.99 -4.26
C SER A 58 11.85 -4.92 -3.15
N LEU A 59 10.68 -4.38 -3.47
CA LEU A 59 9.51 -4.32 -2.61
C LEU A 59 8.45 -5.27 -3.15
N GLN A 60 8.11 -6.29 -2.38
CA GLN A 60 7.00 -7.18 -2.69
C GLN A 60 5.76 -6.68 -1.95
N ARG A 61 4.67 -6.51 -2.70
CA ARG A 61 3.34 -6.21 -2.18
C ARG A 61 2.35 -7.16 -2.83
N GLU A 62 1.94 -8.19 -2.09
CA GLU A 62 1.07 -9.25 -2.61
C GLU A 62 1.65 -9.87 -3.90
N ALA A 63 0.90 -9.79 -5.00
CA ALA A 63 1.25 -10.30 -6.32
C ALA A 63 2.16 -9.36 -7.14
N ALA A 64 2.45 -8.15 -6.64
CA ALA A 64 3.30 -7.18 -7.29
C ALA A 64 4.72 -7.20 -6.72
N ILE A 65 5.70 -7.15 -7.62
CA ILE A 65 7.10 -6.95 -7.29
C ILE A 65 7.53 -5.64 -7.93
N LEU A 66 7.86 -4.67 -7.09
CA LEU A 66 8.44 -3.39 -7.48
C LEU A 66 9.95 -3.46 -7.29
N THR A 67 10.68 -3.37 -8.39
CA THR A 67 12.14 -3.32 -8.38
C THR A 67 12.57 -1.89 -8.65
N LEU A 68 13.13 -1.23 -7.64
CA LEU A 68 13.72 0.10 -7.75
C LEU A 68 15.21 -0.08 -8.03
N GLY A 69 15.66 0.42 -9.18
CA GLY A 69 17.07 0.46 -9.57
C GLY A 69 17.73 1.78 -9.18
N PRO A 70 18.77 2.20 -9.94
CA PRO A 70 19.47 3.46 -9.73
C PRO A 70 18.51 4.66 -9.69
N GLY A 71 18.49 5.36 -8.56
CA GLY A 71 17.61 6.51 -8.35
C GLY A 71 17.73 7.11 -6.97
N THR A 72 16.78 7.99 -6.65
CA THR A 72 16.67 8.64 -5.35
C THR A 72 15.29 8.38 -4.77
N LEU A 73 15.24 7.97 -3.50
CA LEU A 73 14.02 7.82 -2.72
C LEU A 73 14.02 8.82 -1.58
N ALA A 74 12.92 9.56 -1.40
CA ALA A 74 12.75 10.50 -0.30
C ALA A 74 11.43 10.23 0.46
N LEU A 75 11.48 10.24 1.78
CA LEU A 75 10.27 10.15 2.60
C LEU A 75 9.51 11.47 2.56
N LEU A 76 8.19 11.41 2.76
CA LEU A 76 7.39 12.60 2.97
C LEU A 76 7.57 13.12 4.40
N ALA A 77 7.40 14.43 4.56
CA ALA A 77 7.30 15.04 5.87
C ALA A 77 6.14 14.39 6.65
N PRO A 78 6.28 14.19 7.98
CA PRO A 78 5.22 13.59 8.77
C PRO A 78 3.94 14.43 8.73
N VAL A 79 2.80 13.78 8.53
CA VAL A 79 1.47 14.37 8.71
C VAL A 79 1.00 13.93 10.09
N GLU A 80 0.88 14.90 11.01
CA GLU A 80 0.47 14.65 12.40
C GLU A 80 1.31 13.56 13.10
N GLY A 81 2.63 13.63 12.89
CA GLY A 81 3.59 12.71 13.51
C GLY A 81 3.74 11.36 12.80
N ARG A 82 3.04 11.15 11.67
CA ARG A 82 3.13 9.91 10.89
C ARG A 82 3.67 10.17 9.50
N VAL A 83 4.70 9.45 9.09
CA VAL A 83 5.07 9.42 7.67
C VAL A 83 4.13 8.47 6.95
N ALA A 84 3.42 8.99 5.97
CA ALA A 84 2.41 8.26 5.23
C ALA A 84 2.72 8.17 3.73
N GLY A 85 3.97 8.40 3.34
CA GLY A 85 4.38 8.24 1.95
C GLY A 85 5.87 8.44 1.69
N ALA A 86 6.25 8.11 0.47
CA ALA A 86 7.60 8.27 -0.07
C ALA A 86 7.55 8.49 -1.58
N VAL A 87 8.56 9.16 -2.13
CA VAL A 87 8.71 9.42 -3.57
C VAL A 87 10.02 8.82 -4.04
N PHE A 88 9.95 8.00 -5.08
CA PHE A 88 11.12 7.50 -5.81
C PHE A 88 11.14 8.10 -7.23
N VAL A 89 12.32 8.55 -7.65
CA VAL A 89 12.60 8.97 -9.03
C VAL A 89 13.87 8.26 -9.49
N GLY A 90 13.77 7.53 -10.61
CA GLY A 90 14.85 6.71 -11.12
C GLY A 90 14.34 5.55 -11.98
N GLU A 91 15.24 4.65 -12.34
CA GLU A 91 14.87 3.45 -13.07
C GLU A 91 14.11 2.50 -12.13
N ALA A 92 12.89 2.12 -12.50
CA ALA A 92 12.13 1.10 -11.76
C ALA A 92 11.39 0.17 -12.72
N HIS A 93 10.99 -0.98 -12.19
CA HIS A 93 10.29 -2.02 -12.92
C HIS A 93 9.21 -2.63 -12.05
N LEU A 94 8.00 -2.78 -12.60
CA LEU A 94 6.88 -3.48 -11.98
C LEU A 94 6.67 -4.81 -12.70
N SER A 95 6.64 -5.91 -11.93
CA SER A 95 6.12 -7.19 -12.38
C SER A 95 4.86 -7.53 -11.57
N LEU A 96 3.77 -7.90 -12.27
CA LEU A 96 2.49 -8.26 -11.64
C LEU A 96 2.01 -9.63 -12.16
N THR A 97 1.80 -10.56 -11.23
CA THR A 97 1.24 -11.89 -11.55
C THR A 97 0.03 -12.17 -10.66
N PRO A 98 -1.20 -11.82 -11.11
CA PRO A 98 -2.39 -12.07 -10.32
C PRO A 98 -2.55 -13.55 -9.96
N PRO A 99 -3.05 -13.88 -8.76
CA PRO A 99 -3.01 -15.24 -8.23
C PRO A 99 -3.98 -16.20 -8.94
N THR A 100 -5.01 -15.68 -9.61
CA THR A 100 -5.99 -16.50 -10.34
C THR A 100 -5.76 -16.39 -11.84
N ARG A 101 -6.08 -17.49 -12.55
CA ARG A 101 -6.02 -17.53 -14.01
C ARG A 101 -6.97 -16.52 -14.66
N ILE A 102 -8.15 -16.30 -14.06
CA ILE A 102 -9.15 -15.37 -14.57
C ILE A 102 -8.60 -13.95 -14.53
N GLU A 103 -8.06 -13.54 -13.38
CA GLU A 103 -7.44 -12.22 -13.20
C GLU A 103 -6.23 -12.03 -14.14
N SER A 104 -5.38 -13.04 -14.27
CA SER A 104 -4.24 -13.01 -15.20
C SER A 104 -4.67 -12.86 -16.67
N GLU A 105 -5.69 -13.61 -17.11
CA GLU A 105 -6.23 -13.49 -18.47
C GLU A 105 -6.92 -12.14 -18.71
N HIS A 106 -7.55 -11.56 -17.69
CA HIS A 106 -8.16 -10.24 -17.79
C HIS A 106 -7.10 -9.14 -17.91
N LEU A 107 -6.08 -9.16 -17.03
CA LEU A 107 -4.93 -8.26 -17.09
C LEU A 107 -4.29 -8.27 -18.48
N ALA A 108 -4.04 -9.47 -19.02
CA ALA A 108 -3.46 -9.63 -20.35
C ALA A 108 -4.30 -9.04 -21.48
N ARG A 109 -5.64 -9.15 -21.39
CA ARG A 109 -6.55 -8.57 -22.40
C ARG A 109 -6.59 -7.04 -22.33
N VAL A 110 -6.60 -6.50 -21.11
CA VAL A 110 -6.78 -5.06 -20.88
C VAL A 110 -5.49 -4.29 -21.12
N MET A 111 -4.36 -4.82 -20.65
CA MET A 111 -3.04 -4.22 -20.80
C MET A 111 -2.33 -4.66 -22.08
N LYS A 112 -2.84 -5.70 -22.76
CA LYS A 112 -2.29 -6.27 -24.01
C LYS A 112 -0.87 -6.83 -23.84
N GLU A 113 -0.56 -7.35 -22.66
CA GLU A 113 0.76 -7.80 -22.27
C GLU A 113 0.67 -8.99 -21.29
N SER A 114 1.54 -9.99 -21.44
CA SER A 114 1.54 -11.21 -20.61
C SER A 114 2.91 -11.91 -20.70
N PRO A 115 3.69 -12.03 -19.60
CA PRO A 115 3.43 -11.48 -18.26
C PRO A 115 3.34 -9.95 -18.28
N PHE A 116 2.65 -9.36 -17.29
CA PHE A 116 2.58 -7.90 -17.19
C PHE A 116 3.82 -7.38 -16.46
N GLU A 117 4.70 -6.76 -17.24
CA GLU A 117 5.99 -6.21 -16.82
C GLU A 117 6.15 -4.84 -17.44
N VAL A 118 6.49 -3.82 -16.63
CA VAL A 118 6.56 -2.46 -17.14
C VAL A 118 7.65 -1.64 -16.48
N ASP A 119 8.39 -0.91 -17.30
CA ASP A 119 9.39 0.05 -16.84
C ASP A 119 8.71 1.35 -16.37
N LEU A 120 9.25 1.89 -15.28
CA LEU A 120 8.73 3.04 -14.54
C LEU A 120 9.84 4.08 -14.41
N GLU A 121 9.47 5.36 -14.48
CA GLU A 121 10.41 6.48 -14.28
C GLU A 121 10.31 7.06 -12.86
N SER A 122 9.18 6.84 -12.20
CA SER A 122 8.95 7.32 -10.84
C SER A 122 7.84 6.51 -10.15
N ILE A 123 7.89 6.48 -8.82
CA ILE A 123 6.85 5.86 -7.98
C ILE A 123 6.59 6.74 -6.78
N VAL A 124 5.32 7.09 -6.53
CA VAL A 124 4.90 7.69 -5.26
C VAL A 124 4.13 6.63 -4.48
N PHE A 125 4.58 6.40 -3.25
CA PHE A 125 3.96 5.51 -2.28
C PHE A 125 3.14 6.32 -1.29
N PHE A 126 1.93 5.87 -1.02
CA PHE A 126 1.09 6.32 0.07
C PHE A 126 0.74 5.09 0.92
N PHE A 127 1.07 5.13 2.20
CA PHE A 127 0.98 3.95 3.06
C PHE A 127 0.54 4.30 4.46
N ALA A 128 -0.12 3.34 5.11
CA ALA A 128 -0.44 3.38 6.54
C ALA A 128 -0.08 2.06 7.23
N ASP A 129 0.83 1.31 6.62
CA ASP A 129 1.34 0.03 7.08
C ASP A 129 2.78 0.19 7.64
N GLY A 130 3.59 -0.87 7.58
CA GLY A 130 5.00 -0.85 8.01
C GLY A 130 6.00 -0.38 6.94
N THR A 131 5.55 0.18 5.81
CA THR A 131 6.43 0.50 4.67
C THR A 131 7.56 1.47 5.03
N GLU A 132 7.31 2.50 5.85
CA GLU A 132 8.37 3.41 6.32
C GLU A 132 9.51 2.62 6.97
N ARG A 133 9.19 1.77 7.96
CA ARG A 133 10.18 0.96 8.67
C ARG A 133 10.91 -0.02 7.75
N GLU A 134 10.19 -0.61 6.77
CA GLU A 134 10.83 -1.47 5.77
C GLU A 134 11.86 -0.69 4.95
N LEU A 135 11.52 0.52 4.49
CA LEU A 135 12.43 1.39 3.75
C LEU A 135 13.64 1.80 4.60
N GLU A 136 13.41 2.26 5.83
CA GLU A 136 14.48 2.68 6.76
C GLU A 136 15.41 1.53 7.13
N SER A 137 14.91 0.29 7.17
CA SER A 137 15.74 -0.89 7.43
C SER A 137 16.64 -1.29 6.26
N ARG A 138 16.34 -0.82 5.04
CA ARG A 138 17.00 -1.25 3.80
C ARG A 138 17.79 -0.14 3.11
N LEU A 139 17.50 1.12 3.42
CA LEU A 139 18.13 2.29 2.82
C LEU A 139 18.79 3.17 3.89
N GLN A 140 19.80 3.93 3.47
CA GLN A 140 20.47 4.90 4.33
C GLN A 140 19.92 6.29 4.02
N PHE A 141 19.02 6.77 4.87
CA PHE A 141 18.45 8.10 4.76
C PHE A 141 19.35 9.17 5.37
N GLY A 142 19.40 10.32 4.72
CA GLY A 142 20.04 11.52 5.23
C GLY A 142 19.68 12.76 4.42
N PRO A 143 20.34 13.89 4.70
CA PRO A 143 20.10 15.13 3.98
C PRO A 143 20.45 14.97 2.49
N GLY A 144 19.51 15.32 1.61
CA GLY A 144 19.69 15.17 0.17
C GLY A 144 18.97 16.24 -0.63
N LYS A 145 19.27 16.26 -1.94
CA LYS A 145 18.70 17.25 -2.86
C LYS A 145 17.34 16.76 -3.35
N VAL A 146 16.29 17.54 -3.06
CA VAL A 146 14.97 17.37 -3.67
C VAL A 146 14.84 18.32 -4.86
N ASP A 147 14.81 17.79 -6.08
CA ASP A 147 14.68 18.60 -7.29
C ASP A 147 13.22 18.91 -7.65
N ASN A 148 13.03 19.79 -8.64
CA ASN A 148 11.69 20.18 -9.08
C ASN A 148 10.94 19.04 -9.79
N ALA A 149 11.63 18.06 -10.36
CA ALA A 149 10.99 16.91 -10.98
C ALA A 149 10.34 16.04 -9.89
N THR A 150 11.08 15.73 -8.83
CA THR A 150 10.61 14.97 -7.67
C THR A 150 9.39 15.64 -7.02
N LYS A 151 9.42 16.96 -6.85
CA LYS A 151 8.26 17.72 -6.34
C LYS A 151 7.04 17.60 -7.25
N ARG A 152 7.22 17.69 -8.57
CA ARG A 152 6.12 17.55 -9.54
C ARG A 152 5.52 16.15 -9.55
N THR A 153 6.36 15.12 -9.43
CA THR A 153 5.92 13.74 -9.29
C THR A 153 5.00 13.57 -8.06
N LEU A 154 5.37 14.14 -6.91
CA LEU A 154 4.51 14.15 -5.73
C LEU A 154 3.18 14.88 -5.99
N GLU A 155 3.22 16.10 -6.53
CA GLU A 155 2.00 16.87 -6.81
C GLU A 155 1.07 16.13 -7.77
N GLY A 156 1.61 15.53 -8.84
CA GLY A 156 0.85 14.76 -9.81
C GLY A 156 0.17 13.54 -9.20
N ALA A 157 0.88 12.86 -8.28
CA ALA A 157 0.37 11.71 -7.54
C ALA A 157 -0.69 12.09 -6.50
N LYS A 158 -0.54 13.23 -5.81
CA LYS A 158 -1.55 13.74 -4.85
C LYS A 158 -2.91 13.91 -5.50
N GLU A 159 -2.99 14.27 -6.78
CA GLU A 159 -4.29 14.40 -7.47
C GLU A 159 -5.02 13.05 -7.70
N TYR A 160 -4.36 11.90 -7.51
CA TYR A 160 -5.01 10.58 -7.48
C TYR A 160 -5.40 10.12 -6.08
N LEU A 161 -4.89 10.82 -5.05
CA LEU A 161 -5.16 10.57 -3.64
C LEU A 161 -6.22 11.54 -3.08
N LEU A 162 -6.16 12.79 -3.53
CA LEU A 162 -6.93 13.94 -3.06
C LEU A 162 -7.71 14.53 -4.23
N ARG A 163 -9.01 14.70 -4.03
CA ARG A 163 -9.90 15.40 -4.96
C ARG A 163 -10.15 16.81 -4.45
N LYS A 164 -9.59 17.78 -5.15
CA LYS A 164 -9.55 19.18 -4.69
C LYS A 164 -10.90 19.85 -4.67
N GLU A 165 -11.76 19.51 -5.63
CA GLU A 165 -13.08 20.12 -5.81
C GLU A 165 -14.03 19.79 -4.66
N THR A 166 -13.89 18.58 -4.10
CA THR A 166 -14.78 18.03 -3.08
C THR A 166 -14.12 17.89 -1.71
N LYS A 167 -12.82 18.24 -1.60
CA LYS A 167 -11.96 17.93 -0.44
C LYS A 167 -12.04 16.45 -0.04
N GLU A 168 -12.08 15.55 -1.02
CA GLU A 168 -12.14 14.12 -0.78
C GLU A 168 -10.72 13.53 -0.72
N ILE A 169 -10.48 12.66 0.25
CA ILE A 169 -9.31 11.78 0.32
C ILE A 169 -9.80 10.39 -0.09
N ARG A 170 -8.97 9.57 -0.76
CA ARG A 170 -9.28 8.15 -0.94
C ARG A 170 -9.71 7.53 0.39
N ALA A 171 -10.92 6.96 0.43
CA ALA A 171 -11.59 6.59 1.67
C ALA A 171 -10.78 5.64 2.56
N GLY A 172 -10.17 4.60 1.97
CA GLY A 172 -9.34 3.66 2.73
C GLY A 172 -8.08 4.30 3.33
N PHE A 173 -7.48 5.28 2.64
CA PHE A 173 -6.34 6.02 3.19
C PHE A 173 -6.76 6.91 4.34
N ALA A 174 -7.81 7.72 4.15
CA ALA A 174 -8.33 8.61 5.19
C ALA A 174 -8.66 7.84 6.46
N ARG A 175 -9.38 6.72 6.31
CA ARG A 175 -9.73 5.84 7.43
C ARG A 175 -8.50 5.27 8.13
N SER A 176 -7.52 4.79 7.36
CA SER A 176 -6.28 4.25 7.92
C SER A 176 -5.45 5.26 8.72
N LEU A 177 -5.59 6.56 8.42
CA LEU A 177 -4.92 7.62 9.16
C LEU A 177 -5.74 8.12 10.35
N LEU A 178 -7.08 8.13 10.25
CA LEU A 178 -7.99 8.59 11.30
C LEU A 178 -8.16 7.59 12.46
N ASP A 179 -8.09 6.29 12.18
CA ASP A 179 -8.36 5.24 13.17
C ASP A 179 -7.24 5.11 14.23
N GLY A 180 -6.11 5.82 14.08
CA GLY A 180 -5.01 5.83 15.07
C GLY A 180 -4.29 4.49 15.25
N VAL A 181 -4.57 3.51 14.40
CA VAL A 181 -4.01 2.16 14.39
C VAL A 181 -3.29 1.91 13.05
N VAL A 182 -2.35 0.97 13.04
CA VAL A 182 -1.69 0.52 11.80
C VAL A 182 -2.65 -0.37 11.00
N HIS A 183 -2.84 -0.04 9.72
CA HIS A 183 -3.66 -0.79 8.78
C HIS A 183 -2.81 -1.24 7.59
N PRO A 184 -3.04 -2.41 6.99
CA PRO A 184 -2.29 -2.88 5.81
C PRO A 184 -2.72 -2.14 4.52
N TYR A 185 -2.87 -0.80 4.61
CA TYR A 185 -3.17 0.07 3.48
C TYR A 185 -1.89 0.48 2.78
N PHE A 186 -1.87 0.26 1.46
CA PHE A 186 -0.79 0.66 0.58
C PHE A 186 -1.39 1.10 -0.77
N PHE A 187 -0.89 2.19 -1.32
CA PHE A 187 -1.29 2.67 -2.64
C PHE A 187 -0.09 3.31 -3.33
N SER A 188 0.16 2.94 -4.59
CA SER A 188 1.22 3.51 -5.40
C SER A 188 0.69 4.16 -6.66
N VAL A 189 1.27 5.30 -7.01
CA VAL A 189 1.13 5.97 -8.31
C VAL A 189 2.45 5.79 -9.04
N MET A 190 2.43 5.15 -10.20
CA MET A 190 3.64 4.78 -10.94
C MET A 190 3.62 5.43 -12.32
N GLU A 191 4.57 6.33 -12.58
CA GLU A 191 4.68 7.01 -13.86
C GLU A 191 5.48 6.15 -14.86
N ARG A 192 5.00 6.15 -16.10
CA ARG A 192 5.57 5.40 -17.20
C ARG A 192 6.05 6.35 -18.27
N GLN A 193 7.14 5.99 -18.94
CA GLN A 193 7.69 6.79 -20.01
C GLN A 193 6.68 6.94 -21.17
N TYR A 194 6.28 8.17 -21.47
CA TYR A 194 5.33 8.52 -22.54
C TYR A 194 3.93 7.87 -22.46
N GLU A 195 3.56 7.31 -21.30
CA GLU A 195 2.30 6.62 -21.10
C GLU A 195 1.55 7.14 -19.88
N ASP A 196 0.24 6.88 -19.81
CA ASP A 196 -0.54 7.17 -18.60
C ASP A 196 -0.01 6.36 -17.40
N PRO A 197 -0.09 6.90 -16.17
CA PRO A 197 0.35 6.16 -14.98
C PRO A 197 -0.51 4.92 -14.72
N VAL A 198 0.10 3.97 -14.04
CA VAL A 198 -0.57 2.77 -13.49
C VAL A 198 -0.50 2.80 -11.97
N PHE A 199 -1.36 2.02 -11.33
CA PHE A 199 -1.54 2.07 -9.89
C PHE A 199 -1.62 0.65 -9.33
N PHE A 200 -1.07 0.46 -8.14
CA PHE A 200 -1.20 -0.78 -7.40
C PHE A 200 -1.47 -0.46 -5.94
N GLY A 201 -2.31 -1.24 -5.28
CA GLY A 201 -2.57 -1.03 -3.86
C GLY A 201 -3.26 -2.19 -3.17
N SER A 202 -3.16 -2.18 -1.84
CA SER A 202 -3.97 -2.96 -0.93
C SER A 202 -4.81 -2.03 -0.07
N ASP A 203 -6.12 -2.25 -0.02
CA ASP A 203 -7.06 -1.47 0.78
C ASP A 203 -7.87 -2.42 1.67
N PRO A 204 -7.62 -2.47 2.99
CA PRO A 204 -8.26 -3.43 3.90
C PRO A 204 -9.76 -3.20 4.11
N TYR A 205 -10.32 -2.14 3.52
CA TYR A 205 -11.73 -1.81 3.63
C TYR A 205 -12.54 -2.20 2.38
N GLU A 206 -11.88 -2.74 1.37
CA GLU A 206 -12.51 -3.27 0.16
C GLU A 206 -12.79 -4.78 0.31
N GLU A 207 -13.69 -5.32 -0.51
CA GLU A 207 -13.96 -6.77 -0.50
C GLU A 207 -12.82 -7.58 -1.12
N GLU A 208 -12.25 -7.08 -2.21
CA GLU A 208 -11.02 -7.59 -2.81
C GLU A 208 -9.96 -6.53 -2.60
N GLU A 209 -9.14 -6.74 -1.56
CA GLU A 209 -8.28 -5.69 -1.01
C GLU A 209 -7.19 -5.29 -1.98
N VAL A 210 -6.70 -6.23 -2.78
CA VAL A 210 -5.58 -6.03 -3.70
C VAL A 210 -6.08 -5.63 -5.07
N ARG A 211 -5.60 -4.48 -5.57
CA ARG A 211 -6.06 -3.92 -6.85
C ARG A 211 -4.90 -3.40 -7.68
N PHE A 212 -4.98 -3.68 -8.98
CA PHE A 212 -4.20 -2.98 -10.00
C PHE A 212 -5.14 -2.14 -10.86
N LEU A 213 -4.78 -0.87 -11.04
CA LEU A 213 -5.61 0.11 -11.73
C LEU A 213 -4.82 0.81 -12.83
N ARG A 214 -5.57 1.39 -13.77
CA ARG A 214 -5.03 2.34 -14.75
C ARG A 214 -5.84 3.62 -14.71
N LYS A 215 -5.29 4.69 -15.30
CA LYS A 215 -6.02 5.93 -15.47
C LYS A 215 -7.26 5.71 -16.35
N ALA A 216 -8.42 6.17 -15.89
CA ALA A 216 -9.66 6.10 -16.63
C ALA A 216 -9.65 7.09 -17.81
N LYS A 217 -10.27 6.69 -18.93
CA LYS A 217 -10.37 7.54 -20.13
C LYS A 217 -11.57 8.50 -20.05
N VAL A 218 -11.57 9.36 -19.03
CA VAL A 218 -12.61 10.39 -18.81
C VAL A 218 -12.00 11.77 -19.05
N TYR A 219 -12.73 12.64 -19.76
CA TYR A 219 -12.18 13.86 -20.37
C TYR A 219 -11.63 14.93 -19.39
N TYR A 220 -11.99 14.89 -18.10
CA TYR A 220 -11.69 15.98 -17.16
C TYR A 220 -11.35 15.55 -15.73
N ASP A 221 -11.22 14.26 -15.44
CA ASP A 221 -11.05 13.80 -14.06
C ASP A 221 -9.89 12.80 -13.95
N LYS A 222 -9.07 12.92 -12.91
CA LYS A 222 -7.96 12.00 -12.60
C LYS A 222 -8.51 10.75 -11.91
N LEU A 223 -9.44 10.10 -12.59
CA LEU A 223 -10.06 8.87 -12.13
C LEU A 223 -9.20 7.67 -12.51
N THR A 224 -9.33 6.62 -11.70
CA THR A 224 -8.74 5.32 -11.94
C THR A 224 -9.84 4.31 -12.24
N GLU A 225 -9.57 3.35 -13.10
CA GLU A 225 -10.42 2.18 -13.31
C GLU A 225 -9.66 0.92 -12.95
N VAL A 226 -10.37 -0.01 -12.31
CA VAL A 226 -9.81 -1.31 -11.91
C VAL A 226 -9.54 -2.13 -13.17
N VAL A 227 -8.34 -2.70 -13.23
CA VAL A 227 -7.94 -3.66 -14.26
C VAL A 227 -8.02 -5.08 -13.71
N THR A 228 -7.49 -5.32 -12.51
CA THR A 228 -7.59 -6.62 -11.82
C THR A 228 -7.68 -6.39 -10.32
N GLN A 229 -8.44 -7.23 -9.65
CA GLN A 229 -8.62 -7.20 -8.19
C GLN A 229 -8.79 -8.62 -7.64
N PHE A 230 -8.32 -8.84 -6.41
CA PHE A 230 -8.36 -10.14 -5.74
C PHE A 230 -8.16 -9.99 -4.23
N ASP A 231 -8.56 -11.01 -3.46
CA ASP A 231 -8.28 -11.08 -2.01
C ASP A 231 -6.77 -11.10 -1.74
N TYR A 232 -6.36 -10.77 -0.51
CA TYR A 232 -5.01 -11.05 -0.03
C TYR A 232 -4.54 -12.49 -0.35
N MET A 233 -3.27 -12.63 -0.74
CA MET A 233 -2.69 -13.94 -1.10
C MET A 233 -2.74 -14.94 0.08
N SER A 234 -2.62 -14.44 1.31
CA SER A 234 -2.76 -15.23 2.54
C SER A 234 -4.16 -15.83 2.70
N ASP A 235 -5.18 -15.05 2.37
CA ASP A 235 -6.57 -15.47 2.43
C ASP A 235 -6.91 -16.43 1.30
N LEU A 236 -6.41 -16.20 0.08
CA LEU A 236 -6.51 -17.18 -1.01
C LEU A 236 -5.84 -18.51 -0.66
N ALA A 237 -4.66 -18.47 -0.03
CA ALA A 237 -3.97 -19.67 0.42
C ALA A 237 -4.75 -20.41 1.53
N ARG A 238 -5.41 -19.67 2.43
CA ARG A 238 -6.30 -20.22 3.46
C ARG A 238 -7.54 -20.87 2.84
N LYS A 239 -8.20 -20.19 1.89
CA LYS A 239 -9.38 -20.68 1.14
C LYS A 239 -9.02 -21.97 0.38
N ALA A 240 -7.85 -22.01 -0.27
CA ALA A 240 -7.34 -23.19 -0.98
C ALA A 240 -7.12 -24.41 -0.05
N GLN A 241 -6.89 -24.18 1.24
CA GLN A 241 -6.75 -25.22 2.27
C GLN A 241 -8.08 -25.58 2.95
N GLY A 242 -9.22 -25.09 2.45
CA GLY A 242 -10.55 -25.37 2.99
C GLY A 242 -10.96 -24.48 4.16
N GLY A 243 -10.29 -23.34 4.37
CA GLY A 243 -10.73 -22.33 5.34
C GLY A 243 -12.04 -21.66 4.92
N SER A 244 -12.78 -21.11 5.89
CA SER A 244 -14.05 -20.41 5.64
C SER A 244 -13.88 -19.20 4.72
N GLU A 245 -14.85 -18.98 3.82
CA GLU A 245 -14.83 -17.91 2.83
C GLU A 245 -14.95 -16.50 3.43
N ASP A 246 -15.64 -16.34 4.56
CA ASP A 246 -15.83 -15.05 5.24
C ASP A 246 -15.15 -15.03 6.63
N PRO A 247 -13.98 -14.39 6.79
CA PRO A 247 -13.52 -14.00 8.12
C PRO A 247 -14.45 -12.89 8.68
N PRO A 248 -14.61 -12.79 10.02
CA PRO A 248 -15.45 -11.76 10.61
C PRO A 248 -14.91 -10.35 10.27
N ARG A 249 -15.66 -9.63 9.42
CA ARG A 249 -15.30 -8.28 8.89
C ARG A 249 -15.26 -7.18 9.96
N ILE A 250 -15.82 -7.45 11.14
CA ILE A 250 -15.75 -6.55 12.29
C ILE A 250 -15.02 -7.29 13.40
N ARG A 251 -13.79 -6.84 13.69
CA ARG A 251 -13.07 -7.22 14.89
C ARG A 251 -13.28 -6.11 15.91
N VAL A 252 -14.11 -6.34 16.92
CA VAL A 252 -14.21 -5.45 18.08
C VAL A 252 -13.07 -5.86 19.03
N PRO A 253 -11.95 -5.11 19.08
CA PRO A 253 -10.80 -5.55 19.86
C PRO A 253 -11.13 -5.59 21.35
N HIS A 254 -11.87 -4.60 21.84
CA HIS A 254 -12.37 -4.47 23.22
C HIS A 254 -13.71 -3.73 23.19
N TYR A 255 -14.62 -4.07 24.10
CA TYR A 255 -15.78 -3.23 24.43
C TYR A 255 -16.09 -3.39 25.92
N GLY A 256 -16.51 -2.30 26.57
CA GLY A 256 -17.02 -2.30 27.94
C GLY A 256 -18.53 -2.24 27.93
N ILE A 257 -19.19 -3.01 28.80
CA ILE A 257 -20.61 -2.82 29.09
C ILE A 257 -20.71 -2.40 30.54
N ASP A 258 -21.10 -1.17 30.77
CA ASP A 258 -21.53 -0.71 32.09
C ASP A 258 -23.01 -1.04 32.26
N LEU A 259 -23.27 -2.03 33.12
CA LEU A 259 -24.62 -2.51 33.39
C LEU A 259 -25.01 -2.16 34.82
N THR A 260 -26.02 -1.29 34.95
CA THR A 260 -26.61 -0.97 36.26
C THR A 260 -27.92 -1.75 36.42
N LEU A 261 -27.97 -2.61 37.45
CA LEU A 261 -29.18 -3.32 37.86
C LEU A 261 -29.81 -2.61 39.05
N GLU A 262 -30.99 -2.02 38.83
CA GLU A 262 -31.79 -1.47 39.92
C GLU A 262 -32.79 -2.53 40.42
N GLY A 263 -33.10 -2.49 41.72
CA GLY A 263 -34.05 -3.42 42.33
C GLY A 263 -35.40 -3.43 41.60
N GLY A 264 -35.95 -4.61 41.32
CA GLY A 264 -37.19 -4.78 40.55
C GLY A 264 -37.01 -5.22 39.08
N MET A 265 -35.81 -5.68 38.69
CA MET A 265 -35.48 -6.14 37.33
C MET A 265 -35.42 -5.01 36.27
N ASN A 266 -35.26 -3.76 36.70
CA ASN A 266 -34.97 -2.66 35.78
C ASN A 266 -33.47 -2.64 35.47
N ALA A 267 -33.12 -2.63 34.18
CA ALA A 267 -31.73 -2.58 33.72
C ALA A 267 -31.54 -1.37 32.79
N GLN A 268 -30.44 -0.64 32.99
CA GLN A 268 -29.94 0.35 32.04
C GLN A 268 -28.52 -0.05 31.64
N ALA A 269 -28.21 0.09 30.36
CA ALA A 269 -26.90 -0.17 29.80
C ALA A 269 -26.44 1.05 28.99
N ALA A 270 -25.18 1.44 29.19
CA ALA A 270 -24.48 2.39 28.34
C ALA A 270 -23.33 1.65 27.65
N VAL A 271 -23.08 2.00 26.40
CA VAL A 271 -21.98 1.44 25.61
C VAL A 271 -20.93 2.54 25.46
N GLU A 272 -19.73 2.29 25.98
CA GLU A 272 -18.53 3.03 25.56
C GLU A 272 -17.83 2.22 24.49
N MET A 273 -17.60 2.85 23.34
CA MET A 273 -16.86 2.30 22.20
C MET A 273 -15.38 2.60 22.31
#